data_AF-A0A378R1F4-F1
#
_entry.id   AF-A0A378R1F4-F1
#
_cell.length_a   1.000
_cell.length_b   1.000
_cell.length_c   1.000
_cell.angle_alpha   90.00
_cell.angle_beta   90.00
_cell.angle_gamma   90.00
#
_symmetry.space_group_name_H-M   'P 1'
#
loop_
_entity.id
_entity.type
_entity.pdbx_description
1 polymer ?
#
loop_
_entity_poly.entity_id
_entity_poly.type
_entity_poly.pdbx_seq_one_letter_code
_entity_poly.pdbx_strand_id
1 'polypeptide(L)'
;MKKNRRLVQFAVVCASETLIADYLDILSKDNTIQNICYEVTKRHALDERSHSGVFSHVALEVLKNESKETRTLFINTLKSTVPLFAHTEMKEWEKIFGILNFPNYQEILRDTDTLKNIGIYDNSVNKLLLRLGAM
;
A
#
# COMPACT_ATOMS: atom_id res chain seq x y z
N MET A 1 5.75 3.84 25.47
CA MET A 1 6.09 2.72 24.54
C MET A 1 4.87 2.05 23.92
N LYS A 2 3.91 1.49 24.69
CA LYS A 2 2.71 0.81 24.12
C LYS A 2 1.80 1.72 23.26
N LYS A 3 1.59 2.99 23.66
CA LYS A 3 0.80 3.98 22.90
C LYS A 3 1.41 4.25 21.51
N ASN A 4 2.70 4.58 21.45
CA ASN A 4 3.38 4.85 20.18
C ASN A 4 3.38 3.65 19.24
N ARG A 5 3.56 2.43 19.74
CA ARG A 5 3.44 1.22 18.92
C ARG A 5 2.06 1.07 18.29
N ARG A 6 0.99 1.28 19.07
CA ARG A 6 -0.39 1.23 18.55
C ARG A 6 -0.65 2.32 17.52
N LEU A 7 -0.11 3.51 17.73
CA LEU A 7 -0.23 4.60 16.77
C LEU A 7 0.49 4.29 15.45
N VAL A 8 1.69 3.72 15.51
CA VAL A 8 2.44 3.27 14.32
C VAL A 8 1.64 2.19 13.59
N GLN A 9 1.13 1.19 14.30
CA GLN A 9 0.29 0.14 13.71
C GLN A 9 -0.96 0.73 13.04
N PHE A 10 -1.62 1.68 13.70
CA PHE A 10 -2.77 2.35 13.14
C PHE A 10 -2.43 3.17 11.88
N ALA A 11 -1.31 3.89 11.88
CA ALA A 11 -0.84 4.62 10.70
C ALA A 11 -0.53 3.68 9.52
N VAL A 12 0.09 2.53 9.79
CA VAL A 12 0.34 1.49 8.77
C VAL A 12 -0.96 0.95 8.20
N VAL A 13 -1.93 0.59 9.07
CA VAL A 13 -3.25 0.12 8.61
C VAL A 13 -3.95 1.19 7.79
N CYS A 14 -3.98 2.45 8.24
CA CYS A 14 -4.58 3.53 7.46
C CYS A 14 -3.93 3.69 6.08
N ALA A 15 -2.60 3.56 5.97
CA ALA A 15 -1.92 3.58 4.68
C ALA A 15 -2.31 2.38 3.82
N SER A 16 -2.27 1.17 4.36
CA SER A 16 -2.62 -0.06 3.64
C SER A 16 -4.05 -0.05 3.13
N GLU A 17 -5.02 0.28 3.98
CA GLU A 17 -6.46 0.29 3.64
C GLU A 17 -6.83 1.41 2.66
N THR A 18 -6.00 2.46 2.57
CA THR A 18 -6.20 3.51 1.56
C THR A 18 -5.50 3.19 0.23
N LEU A 19 -4.40 2.42 0.23
CA LEU A 19 -3.63 2.06 -0.98
C LEU A 19 -4.07 0.73 -1.62
N ILE A 20 -4.67 -0.19 -0.86
CA ILE A 20 -4.98 -1.54 -1.36
C ILE A 20 -5.97 -1.51 -2.53
N ALA A 21 -6.92 -0.58 -2.55
CA ALA A 21 -7.82 -0.40 -3.69
C ALA A 21 -7.05 -0.03 -4.97
N ASP A 22 -6.03 0.82 -4.86
CA ASP A 22 -5.18 1.23 -5.97
C ASP A 22 -4.29 0.08 -6.47
N TYR A 23 -3.88 -0.84 -5.58
CA TYR A 23 -3.16 -2.07 -5.94
C TYR A 23 -4.06 -3.10 -6.62
N LEU A 24 -5.26 -3.33 -6.09
CA LEU A 24 -6.24 -4.26 -6.67
C LEU A 24 -6.73 -3.82 -8.05
N ASP A 25 -6.69 -2.52 -8.34
CA ASP A 25 -6.99 -1.94 -9.65
C ASP A 25 -6.04 -2.46 -10.76
N ILE A 26 -4.85 -2.99 -10.43
CA ILE A 26 -3.92 -3.61 -11.39
C ILE A 26 -4.56 -4.86 -12.01
N LEU A 27 -5.18 -5.73 -11.20
CA LEU A 27 -5.77 -6.99 -11.66
C LEU A 27 -7.28 -6.86 -11.97
N SER A 28 -8.02 -6.05 -11.21
CA SER A 28 -9.47 -5.91 -11.38
C SER A 28 -9.89 -5.13 -12.63
N LYS A 29 -8.93 -4.61 -13.39
CA LYS A 29 -9.12 -3.97 -14.69
C LYS A 29 -8.53 -4.79 -15.85
N ASP A 30 -7.85 -5.88 -15.55
CA ASP A 30 -7.24 -6.76 -16.56
C ASP A 30 -8.24 -7.85 -16.96
N ASN A 31 -8.77 -7.77 -18.18
CA ASN A 31 -9.69 -8.77 -18.73
C ASN A 31 -8.97 -9.91 -19.47
N THR A 32 -7.64 -9.94 -19.44
CA THR A 32 -6.80 -10.96 -20.10
C THR A 32 -6.40 -12.09 -19.15
N ILE A 33 -6.49 -11.88 -17.83
CA ILE A 33 -6.23 -12.89 -16.81
C ILE A 33 -7.41 -13.85 -16.63
N GLN A 34 -7.20 -14.90 -15.84
CA GLN A 34 -8.23 -15.88 -15.49
C GLN A 34 -9.42 -15.19 -14.82
N ASN A 35 -10.63 -15.52 -15.30
CA ASN A 35 -11.88 -14.88 -14.85
C ASN A 35 -12.07 -14.92 -13.33
N ILE A 36 -11.65 -16.00 -12.66
CA ILE A 36 -11.73 -16.10 -11.19
C ILE A 36 -10.83 -15.07 -10.49
N CYS A 37 -9.62 -14.83 -11.00
CA CYS A 37 -8.69 -13.85 -10.43
C CYS A 37 -9.22 -12.43 -10.64
N TYR A 38 -9.78 -12.15 -11.83
CA TYR A 38 -10.44 -10.88 -12.14
C TYR A 38 -11.62 -10.62 -11.20
N GLU A 39 -12.57 -11.56 -11.08
CA GLU A 39 -13.77 -11.35 -10.27
C GLU A 39 -13.46 -11.22 -8.77
N VAL A 40 -12.53 -12.03 -8.22
CA VAL A 40 -12.13 -11.94 -6.82
C VAL A 40 -11.50 -10.58 -6.52
N THR A 41 -10.54 -10.14 -7.34
CA THR A 41 -9.85 -8.85 -7.13
C THR A 41 -10.80 -7.67 -7.31
N LYS A 42 -11.72 -7.75 -8.27
CA LYS A 42 -12.75 -6.74 -8.49
C LYS A 42 -13.71 -6.62 -7.31
N ARG A 43 -14.17 -7.74 -6.75
CA ARG A 43 -15.05 -7.74 -5.57
C ARG A 43 -14.33 -7.16 -4.36
N HIS A 44 -13.08 -7.57 -4.14
CA HIS A 44 -12.25 -7.03 -3.07
C HIS A 44 -12.05 -5.51 -3.24
N ALA A 45 -11.75 -5.02 -4.44
CA ALA A 45 -11.57 -3.60 -4.70
C ALA A 45 -12.84 -2.76 -4.40
N LEU A 46 -14.04 -3.33 -4.54
CA LEU A 46 -15.29 -2.65 -4.18
C LEU A 46 -15.42 -2.45 -2.67
N ASP A 47 -15.04 -3.45 -1.88
CA ASP A 47 -15.07 -3.37 -0.42
C ASP A 47 -14.04 -2.36 0.09
N GLU A 48 -12.82 -2.40 -0.47
CA GLU A 48 -11.72 -1.54 -0.04
C GLU A 48 -11.95 -0.04 -0.33
N ARG A 49 -12.76 0.30 -1.34
CA ARG A 49 -13.21 1.69 -1.55
C ARG A 49 -14.02 2.22 -0.36
N SER A 50 -14.79 1.35 0.29
CA SER A 50 -15.54 1.70 1.49
C SER A 50 -14.62 1.77 2.71
N HIS A 51 -13.68 0.82 2.84
CA HIS A 51 -12.68 0.82 3.92
C HIS A 51 -11.83 2.09 3.92
N SER A 52 -11.34 2.51 2.76
CA SER A 52 -10.57 3.75 2.58
C SER A 52 -11.31 4.98 3.15
N GLY A 53 -12.63 5.05 2.94
CA GLY A 53 -13.49 6.09 3.53
C GLY A 53 -13.58 6.01 5.05
N VAL A 54 -13.81 4.82 5.59
CA VAL A 54 -13.90 4.56 7.04
C VAL A 54 -12.58 4.90 7.73
N PHE A 55 -11.45 4.35 7.27
CA PHE A 55 -10.14 4.60 7.88
C PHE A 55 -9.71 6.06 7.79
N SER A 56 -10.03 6.74 6.69
CA SER A 56 -9.79 8.18 6.58
C SER A 56 -10.55 8.97 7.63
N HIS A 57 -11.81 8.63 7.90
CA HIS A 57 -12.62 9.32 8.89
C HIS A 57 -12.15 9.00 10.32
N VAL A 58 -11.91 7.72 10.63
CA VAL A 58 -11.41 7.29 11.95
C VAL A 58 -10.06 7.93 12.26
N ALA A 59 -9.15 8.04 11.28
CA ALA A 59 -7.86 8.71 11.48
C ALA A 59 -8.01 10.17 11.89
N LEU A 60 -8.94 10.91 11.29
CA LEU A 60 -9.21 12.31 11.64
C LEU A 60 -9.74 12.43 13.07
N GLU A 61 -10.71 11.60 13.46
CA GLU A 61 -11.30 11.64 14.80
C GLU A 61 -10.31 11.22 15.89
N VAL A 62 -9.52 10.16 15.65
CA VAL A 62 -8.49 9.71 16.60
C VAL A 62 -7.41 10.78 16.82
N LEU A 63 -7.05 11.53 15.78
CA LEU A 63 -5.98 12.54 15.86
C LEU A 63 -6.47 13.94 16.25
N LYS A 64 -7.78 14.15 16.35
CA LYS A 64 -8.41 15.48 16.55
C LYS A 64 -7.89 16.21 17.78
N ASN A 65 -7.74 15.49 18.90
CA ASN A 65 -7.31 16.04 20.19
C ASN A 65 -5.92 15.54 20.63
N GLU A 66 -5.17 14.92 19.72
CA GLU A 66 -3.82 14.41 20.02
C GLU A 66 -2.75 15.50 19.90
N SER A 67 -1.63 15.32 20.61
CA SER A 67 -0.54 16.28 20.62
C SER A 67 0.11 16.43 19.24
N LYS A 68 0.83 17.54 19.02
CA LYS A 68 1.56 17.79 17.77
C LYS A 68 2.58 16.69 17.48
N GLU A 69 3.25 16.18 18.50
CA GLU A 69 4.24 15.09 18.41
C GLU A 69 3.58 13.78 17.96
N THR A 70 2.41 13.46 18.52
CA THR A 70 1.63 12.27 18.17
C THR A 70 1.15 12.35 16.72
N ARG A 71 0.60 13.51 16.31
CA ARG A 71 0.18 13.74 14.92
C ARG A 71 1.35 13.63 13.95
N THR A 72 2.51 14.17 14.32
CA THR A 72 3.74 14.11 13.51
C THR A 72 4.23 12.67 13.35
N LEU A 73 4.24 11.89 14.44
CA LEU A 73 4.59 10.47 14.38
C LEU A 73 3.67 9.71 13.43
N PHE A 74 2.35 9.90 13.56
CA PHE A 74 1.37 9.27 12.67
C PHE A 74 1.59 9.63 11.21
N ILE A 75 1.70 10.93 10.89
CA ILE A 75 1.89 11.41 9.52
C ILE A 75 3.19 10.87 8.92
N ASN A 76 4.28 10.89 9.69
CA ASN A 76 5.57 10.39 9.21
C ASN A 76 5.53 8.89 8.97
N THR A 77 4.88 8.11 9.85
CA THR A 77 4.69 6.67 9.64
C THR A 77 3.83 6.40 8.40
N LEU A 78 2.76 7.17 8.20
CA LEU A 78 1.89 7.04 7.04
C LEU A 78 2.68 7.29 5.74
N LYS A 79 3.43 8.39 5.67
CA LYS A 79 4.30 8.72 4.52
C LYS A 79 5.36 7.65 4.27
N SER A 80 5.99 7.12 5.32
CA SER A 80 7.01 6.06 5.16
C SER A 80 6.42 4.72 4.73
N THR A 81 5.12 4.48 4.97
CA THR A 81 4.47 3.22 4.60
C THR A 81 4.15 3.15 3.10
N VAL A 82 3.88 4.29 2.45
CA VAL A 82 3.59 4.34 1.01
C VAL A 82 4.65 3.64 0.14
N PRO A 83 5.95 3.98 0.22
CA PRO A 83 6.97 3.31 -0.59
C PRO A 83 7.20 1.85 -0.19
N LEU A 84 6.89 1.47 1.05
CA LEU A 84 6.97 0.07 1.49
C LEU A 84 5.85 -0.76 0.87
N PHE A 85 4.65 -0.19 0.77
CA PHE A 85 3.51 -0.83 0.10
C PHE A 85 3.72 -0.93 -1.42
N ALA A 86 4.40 0.06 -2.00
CA ALA A 86 4.77 0.09 -3.42
C ALA A 86 6.05 -0.67 -3.78
N HIS A 87 6.60 -1.43 -2.84
CA HIS A 87 7.82 -2.19 -3.08
C HIS A 87 7.56 -3.35 -4.05
N THR A 88 8.48 -3.59 -4.98
CA THR A 88 8.34 -4.59 -6.06
C THR A 88 8.64 -6.03 -5.64
N GLU A 89 9.09 -6.23 -4.40
CA GLU A 89 9.34 -7.53 -3.77
C GLU A 89 10.26 -8.45 -4.60
N MET A 90 11.36 -7.92 -5.15
CA MET A 90 12.27 -8.69 -6.03
C MET A 90 12.81 -10.00 -5.44
N LYS A 91 12.93 -10.10 -4.10
CA LYS A 91 13.32 -11.34 -3.42
C LYS A 91 12.29 -12.45 -3.56
N GLU A 92 11.02 -12.09 -3.71
CA GLU A 92 9.93 -13.05 -3.86
C GLU A 92 9.90 -13.57 -5.30
N TRP A 93 10.16 -12.70 -6.26
CA TRP A 93 10.43 -13.10 -7.65
C TRP A 93 11.65 -14.00 -7.79
N GLU A 94 12.74 -13.72 -7.07
CA GLU A 94 13.93 -14.59 -7.04
C GLU A 94 13.59 -16.01 -6.59
N LYS A 95 12.79 -16.16 -5.53
CA LYS A 95 12.34 -17.48 -5.06
C LYS A 95 11.52 -18.21 -6.10
N ILE A 96 10.58 -17.52 -6.76
CA ILE A 96 9.74 -18.10 -7.81
C ILE A 96 10.61 -18.57 -8.98
N PHE A 97 11.53 -17.74 -9.47
CA PHE A 97 12.44 -18.12 -10.55
C PHE A 97 13.37 -19.28 -10.18
N GLY A 98 13.85 -19.31 -8.94
CA GLY A 98 14.63 -20.43 -8.41
C GLY A 98 13.85 -21.74 -8.42
N ILE A 99 12.59 -21.73 -7.96
CA ILE A 99 11.71 -22.92 -7.99
C ILE A 99 11.46 -23.41 -9.42
N LEU A 100 11.30 -22.48 -10.37
CA LEU A 100 11.05 -22.80 -11.77
C LEU A 100 12.32 -23.19 -12.53
N ASN A 101 13.51 -23.11 -11.92
CA ASN A 101 14.81 -23.21 -12.58
C ASN A 101 14.88 -22.30 -13.82
N PHE A 102 14.38 -21.06 -13.69
CA PHE A 102 14.23 -20.16 -14.83
C PHE A 102 15.62 -19.75 -15.38
N PRO A 103 15.91 -19.94 -16.68
CA PRO A 103 17.24 -19.61 -17.21
C PRO A 103 17.62 -18.15 -16.99
N ASN A 104 18.87 -17.91 -16.57
CA ASN A 104 19.47 -16.58 -16.41
C ASN A 104 18.71 -15.62 -15.47
N TYR A 105 17.92 -16.14 -14.53
CA TYR A 105 17.05 -15.30 -13.67
C TYR A 105 17.82 -14.25 -12.85
N GLN A 106 19.07 -14.54 -12.48
CA GLN A 106 19.91 -13.60 -11.71
C GLN A 106 20.25 -12.34 -12.50
N GLU A 107 20.46 -12.46 -13.82
CA GLU A 107 20.74 -11.32 -14.70
C GLU A 107 19.49 -10.48 -14.89
N ILE A 108 18.34 -11.13 -15.11
CA ILE A 108 17.03 -10.46 -15.24
C ILE A 108 16.70 -9.66 -13.98
N LEU A 109 16.89 -10.24 -12.80
CA LEU A 109 16.63 -9.55 -11.52
C LEU A 109 17.57 -8.35 -11.34
N ARG A 110 18.87 -8.53 -11.62
CA ARG A 110 19.85 -7.43 -11.53
C ARG A 110 19.47 -6.27 -12.44
N ASP A 111 19.11 -6.56 -13.68
CA ASP A 111 18.78 -5.53 -14.66
C ASP A 111 17.43 -4.86 -14.32
N THR A 112 16.46 -5.62 -13.80
CA THR A 112 15.14 -5.09 -13.38
C THR A 112 15.24 -4.23 -12.12
N ASP A 113 16.12 -4.55 -11.17
CA ASP A 113 16.33 -3.75 -9.94
C ASP A 113 16.86 -2.34 -10.27
N THR A 114 17.47 -2.15 -11.44
CA THR A 114 17.87 -0.82 -11.93
C THR A 114 16.72 0.00 -12.53
N LEU A 115 15.59 -0.65 -12.86
CA LEU A 115 14.38 0.00 -13.35
C LEU A 115 13.55 0.48 -12.14
N LYS A 116 13.44 1.80 -11.97
CA LYS A 116 12.69 2.41 -10.86
C LYS A 116 11.26 1.83 -10.74
N ASN A 117 10.85 1.63 -9.48
CA ASN A 117 9.58 1.12 -8.98
C ASN A 117 8.37 1.26 -9.91
N ILE A 118 7.57 0.20 -9.97
CA ILE A 118 6.19 0.23 -10.44
C ILE A 118 5.47 1.33 -9.64
N GLY A 119 5.03 2.38 -10.32
CA GLY A 119 4.28 3.46 -9.68
C GLY A 119 2.93 2.93 -9.23
N ILE A 120 2.76 2.68 -7.93
CA ILE A 120 1.42 2.53 -7.36
C ILE A 120 0.75 3.90 -7.40
N TYR A 121 -0.51 3.93 -7.83
CA TYR A 121 -1.34 5.13 -7.72
C TYR A 121 -1.51 5.49 -6.23
N ASP A 122 -0.98 6.63 -5.81
CA ASP A 122 -0.97 7.09 -4.41
C ASP A 122 -2.10 8.11 -4.11
N ASN A 123 -3.03 8.27 -5.05
CA ASN A 123 -4.12 9.25 -5.02
C ASN A 123 -4.93 9.18 -3.73
N SER A 124 -5.22 7.98 -3.23
CA SER A 124 -6.06 7.75 -2.07
C SER A 124 -5.37 8.16 -0.76
N VAL A 125 -4.08 7.82 -0.60
CA VAL A 125 -3.27 8.30 0.53
C VAL A 125 -3.05 9.80 0.48
N ASN A 126 -2.80 10.37 -0.70
CA ASN A 126 -2.60 11.81 -0.84
C ASN A 126 -3.84 12.60 -0.39
N LYS A 127 -5.06 12.10 -0.66
CA LYS A 127 -6.30 12.69 -0.11
C LYS A 127 -6.34 12.65 1.42
N LEU A 128 -5.87 11.57 2.05
CA LEU A 128 -5.80 11.48 3.51
C LEU A 128 -4.74 12.45 4.08
N LEU A 129 -3.56 12.53 3.48
CA LEU A 129 -2.51 13.47 3.87
C LEU A 129 -2.98 14.93 3.79
N LEU A 130 -3.69 15.29 2.72
CA LEU A 130 -4.32 16.62 2.57
C LEU A 130 -5.32 16.90 3.70
N ARG A 131 -6.20 15.95 4.01
CA ARG A 131 -7.18 16.09 5.11
C ARG A 131 -6.53 16.22 6.49
N LEU A 132 -5.34 15.65 6.67
CA LEU A 132 -4.57 15.75 7.90
C LEU A 132 -3.74 17.05 8.03
N GLY A 133 -3.71 17.88 6.98
CA GLY A 133 -2.90 19.10 6.90
C GLY A 133 -1.41 18.79 6.73
N ALA A 134 -1.08 17.67 6.09
CA ALA A 134 0.30 17.17 5.93
C ALA A 134 0.90 17.38 4.53
N MET A 135 0.15 18.05 3.65
CA MET A 135 0.46 18.46 2.29
C MET A 135 -0.07 19.87 2.05
#